data_AF-A0A938V1V2-F1
#
_entry.id   AF-A0A938V1V2-F1
#
_cell.length_a   1.000
_cell.length_b   1.000
_cell.length_c   1.000
_cell.angle_alpha   90.00
_cell.angle_beta   90.00
_cell.angle_gamma   90.00
#
_symmetry.space_group_name_H-M   'P 1'
#
loop_
_entity.id
_entity.type
_entity.pdbx_description
1 polymer ?
#
loop_
_entity_poly.entity_id
_entity_poly.type
_entity_poly.pdbx_seq_one_letter_code
_entity_poly.pdbx_strand_id
1 'polypeptide(L)'
;MEKEFVANVGDWTVEMVKNVEKGFASVVQMHKEGVEQARTLMDQGFEQVEKAFQPLEDAMHKGFEGHPEAAKAVQMPIDMAHKVHGMNRKGITMMMDNYVKALEQGSRNFQQAAKAAMDLAGKLRNMEPTGKK
;
A
#
# COMPACT_ATOMS: atom_id res chain seq x y z
N MET A 1 -35.16 -18.47 28.36
CA MET A 1 -34.04 -17.63 28.82
C MET A 1 -32.76 -17.98 28.06
N GLU A 2 -32.27 -19.22 28.09
CA GLU A 2 -31.01 -19.61 27.42
C GLU A 2 -31.03 -19.48 25.89
N LYS A 3 -32.12 -19.89 25.22
CA LYS A 3 -32.28 -19.78 23.76
C LYS A 3 -32.28 -18.32 23.26
N GLU A 4 -32.92 -17.44 24.00
CA GLU A 4 -33.02 -16.01 23.67
C GLU A 4 -31.68 -15.30 23.88
N PHE A 5 -30.95 -15.67 24.94
CA PHE A 5 -29.58 -15.21 25.16
C PHE A 5 -28.64 -15.62 24.02
N VAL A 6 -28.67 -16.89 23.60
CA VAL A 6 -27.81 -17.41 22.52
C VAL A 6 -28.14 -16.74 21.18
N ALA A 7 -29.42 -16.51 20.87
CA ALA A 7 -29.84 -15.80 19.67
C ALA A 7 -29.35 -14.34 19.67
N ASN A 8 -29.50 -13.63 20.80
CA ASN A 8 -29.05 -12.24 20.94
C ASN A 8 -27.52 -12.10 20.78
N VAL A 9 -26.75 -13.06 21.30
CA VAL A 9 -25.29 -13.09 21.10
C VAL A 9 -24.94 -13.31 19.63
N GLY A 10 -25.67 -14.17 18.92
CA GLY A 10 -25.51 -14.38 17.48
C GLY A 10 -25.76 -13.11 16.68
N ASP A 11 -26.88 -12.43 16.93
CA ASP A 11 -27.24 -11.20 16.20
C ASP A 11 -26.25 -10.06 16.51
N TRP A 12 -25.85 -9.88 17.77
CA TRP A 12 -24.81 -8.92 18.16
C TRP A 12 -23.47 -9.20 17.47
N THR A 13 -23.08 -10.48 17.37
CA THR A 13 -21.85 -10.88 16.68
C THR A 13 -21.89 -10.51 15.20
N VAL A 14 -23.02 -10.74 14.52
CA VAL A 14 -23.19 -10.37 13.10
C VAL A 14 -23.10 -8.86 12.91
N GLU A 15 -23.76 -8.08 13.77
CA GLU A 15 -23.72 -6.62 13.69
C GLU A 15 -22.31 -6.07 13.95
N MET A 16 -21.64 -6.57 14.98
CA MET A 16 -20.27 -6.18 15.31
C MET A 16 -19.33 -6.47 14.13
N VAL A 17 -19.38 -7.68 13.56
CA VAL A 17 -18.52 -8.06 12.43
C VAL A 17 -18.76 -7.16 11.22
N LYS A 18 -20.02 -6.84 10.89
CA LYS A 18 -20.35 -5.91 9.78
C LYS A 18 -19.77 -4.51 10.02
N ASN A 19 -19.83 -4.01 11.25
CA ASN A 19 -19.29 -2.70 11.59
C ASN A 19 -17.77 -2.66 11.48
N VAL A 20 -17.10 -3.71 11.98
CA VAL A 20 -15.64 -3.83 11.85
C VAL A 20 -15.22 -3.98 10.39
N GLU A 21 -15.97 -4.74 9.57
CA GLU A 21 -15.69 -4.90 8.15
C GLU A 21 -15.75 -3.58 7.38
N LYS A 22 -16.78 -2.77 7.63
CA LYS A 22 -16.89 -1.44 7.04
C LYS A 22 -15.74 -0.52 7.47
N GLY A 23 -15.42 -0.51 8.76
CA GLY A 23 -14.32 0.30 9.29
C GLY A 23 -12.97 -0.11 8.69
N PHE A 24 -12.71 -1.41 8.62
CA PHE A 24 -11.49 -1.95 8.04
C PHE A 24 -11.37 -1.63 6.54
N ALA A 25 -12.46 -1.81 5.78
CA ALA A 25 -12.49 -1.47 4.36
C ALA A 25 -12.21 0.02 4.12
N SER A 26 -12.77 0.91 4.95
CA SER A 26 -12.50 2.34 4.88
C SER A 26 -11.04 2.68 5.16
N VAL A 27 -10.43 2.08 6.18
CA VAL A 27 -9.00 2.28 6.50
C VAL A 27 -8.10 1.81 5.36
N VAL A 28 -8.37 0.63 4.79
CA VAL A 28 -7.62 0.11 3.63
C VAL A 28 -7.73 1.06 2.44
N GLN A 29 -8.93 1.58 2.16
CA GLN A 29 -9.14 2.52 1.07
C GLN A 29 -8.36 3.84 1.29
N MET A 30 -8.42 4.41 2.50
CA MET A 30 -7.65 5.61 2.84
C MET A 30 -6.14 5.41 2.64
N HIS A 31 -5.60 4.26 3.05
CA HIS A 31 -4.18 3.98 2.86
C HIS A 31 -3.82 3.78 1.39
N LYS A 32 -4.68 3.17 0.58
CA LYS A 32 -4.47 3.05 -0.87
C LYS A 32 -4.40 4.41 -1.54
N GLU A 33 -5.36 5.29 -1.23
CA GLU A 33 -5.39 6.66 -1.75
C GLU A 33 -4.16 7.47 -1.32
N GLY A 34 -3.75 7.34 -0.05
CA GLY A 34 -2.54 7.98 0.46
C GLY A 34 -1.27 7.53 -0.27
N VAL A 35 -1.18 6.25 -0.64
CA VAL A 35 -0.07 5.74 -1.45
C VAL A 35 -0.09 6.32 -2.86
N GLU A 36 -1.25 6.42 -3.51
CA GLU A 36 -1.36 7.04 -4.85
C GLU A 36 -0.99 8.53 -4.85
N GLN A 37 -1.39 9.27 -3.82
CA GLN A 37 -0.98 10.66 -3.63
C GLN A 37 0.54 10.77 -3.43
N ALA A 38 1.11 9.89 -2.60
CA ALA A 38 2.54 9.85 -2.36
C ALA A 38 3.33 9.49 -3.64
N ARG A 39 2.81 8.58 -4.49
CA ARG A 39 3.39 8.28 -5.81
C ARG A 39 3.42 9.50 -6.70
N THR A 40 2.29 10.21 -6.80
CA THR A 40 2.18 11.41 -7.62
C THR A 40 3.20 12.47 -7.20
N LEU A 41 3.30 12.75 -5.88
CA LEU A 41 4.29 13.70 -5.35
C LEU A 41 5.73 13.24 -5.59
N MET A 42 5.97 11.94 -5.45
CA MET A 42 7.29 11.36 -5.70
C MET A 42 7.69 11.54 -7.16
N ASP A 43 6.84 11.14 -8.11
CA ASP A 43 7.12 11.26 -9.54
C ASP A 43 7.38 12.72 -9.96
N GLN A 44 6.60 13.66 -9.43
CA GLN A 44 6.85 15.09 -9.63
C GLN A 44 8.21 15.53 -9.07
N GLY A 45 8.60 15.04 -7.90
CA GLY A 45 9.90 15.32 -7.31
C GLY A 45 11.06 14.77 -8.16
N PHE A 46 10.93 13.54 -8.66
CA PHE A 46 11.90 12.95 -9.59
C PHE A 46 12.00 13.77 -10.89
N GLU A 47 10.88 14.15 -11.48
CA GLU A 47 10.86 14.97 -12.70
C GLU A 47 11.50 16.36 -12.50
N GLN A 48 11.26 17.01 -11.36
CA GLN A 48 11.90 18.29 -11.04
C GLN A 48 13.42 18.17 -10.92
N VAL A 49 13.89 17.08 -10.30
CA VAL A 49 15.33 16.81 -10.19
C VAL A 49 15.93 16.60 -11.58
N GLU A 50 15.34 15.78 -12.44
CA GLU A 50 15.83 15.58 -13.82
C GLU A 50 15.89 16.90 -14.60
N LYS A 51 14.85 17.74 -14.50
CA LYS A 51 14.84 19.07 -15.13
C LYS A 51 15.95 19.98 -14.62
N ALA A 52 16.32 19.87 -13.34
CA ALA A 52 17.42 20.64 -12.76
C ALA A 52 18.80 20.11 -13.16
N PHE A 53 18.92 18.81 -13.44
CA PHE A 53 20.16 18.18 -13.92
C PHE A 53 20.50 18.59 -15.36
N GLN A 54 19.50 18.64 -16.25
CA GLN A 54 19.72 18.89 -17.68
C GLN A 54 20.60 20.13 -18.00
N PRO A 55 20.34 21.34 -17.46
CA PRO A 55 21.19 22.50 -17.78
C PRO A 55 22.60 22.39 -17.21
N LEU A 56 22.80 21.66 -16.11
CA LEU A 56 24.13 21.42 -15.53
C LEU A 56 24.94 20.48 -16.44
N GLU A 57 24.29 19.46 -16.99
CA GLU A 57 24.89 18.55 -17.96
C GLU A 57 25.28 19.28 -19.24
N ASP A 58 24.38 20.08 -19.80
CA ASP A 58 24.65 20.89 -20.99
C ASP A 58 25.83 21.85 -20.76
N ALA A 59 25.90 22.48 -19.58
CA ALA A 59 27.00 23.38 -19.21
C ALA A 59 28.32 22.63 -19.07
N MET A 60 28.33 21.45 -18.43
CA MET A 60 29.53 20.61 -18.35
C MET A 60 29.98 20.16 -19.74
N HIS A 61 29.06 19.70 -20.58
CA HIS A 61 29.38 19.30 -21.95
C HIS A 61 30.01 20.42 -22.77
N LYS A 62 29.42 21.62 -22.73
CA LYS A 62 29.98 22.80 -23.43
C LYS A 62 31.34 23.21 -22.85
N GLY A 63 31.51 23.17 -21.53
CA GLY A 63 32.76 23.55 -20.87
C GLY A 63 33.95 22.65 -21.22
N PHE A 64 33.69 21.42 -21.64
CA PHE A 64 34.72 20.46 -22.06
C PHE A 64 34.67 20.15 -23.57
N GLU A 65 33.97 20.97 -24.35
CA GLU A 65 33.97 20.87 -25.80
C GLU A 65 35.42 21.04 -26.33
N GLY A 66 35.90 20.07 -27.10
CA GLY A 66 37.30 20.01 -27.56
C GLY A 66 38.30 19.36 -26.58
N HIS A 67 37.86 18.93 -25.39
CA HIS A 67 38.69 18.25 -24.39
C HIS A 67 38.14 16.84 -24.07
N PRO A 68 38.38 15.84 -24.95
CA PRO A 68 37.73 14.53 -24.87
C PRO A 68 38.01 13.75 -23.59
N GLU A 69 39.23 13.80 -23.07
CA GLU A 69 39.61 13.16 -21.80
C GLU A 69 38.85 13.77 -20.60
N ALA A 70 38.72 15.10 -20.58
CA ALA A 70 38.00 15.80 -19.53
C ALA A 70 36.48 15.58 -19.64
N ALA A 71 35.93 15.64 -20.85
CA ALA A 71 34.52 15.32 -21.12
C ALA A 71 34.16 13.90 -20.64
N LYS A 72 35.04 12.93 -20.86
CA LYS A 72 34.86 11.55 -20.37
C LYS A 72 34.89 11.46 -18.85
N ALA A 73 35.76 12.24 -18.20
CA ALA A 73 35.88 12.28 -16.74
C ALA A 73 34.63 12.85 -16.04
N VAL A 74 33.93 13.82 -16.66
CA VAL A 74 32.65 14.35 -16.14
C VAL A 74 31.44 13.53 -16.57
N GLN A 75 31.47 12.82 -17.69
CA GLN A 75 30.36 11.96 -18.10
C GLN A 75 30.11 10.84 -17.08
N MET A 76 31.16 10.20 -16.57
CA MET A 76 31.04 9.10 -15.61
C MET A 76 30.23 9.47 -14.34
N PRO A 77 30.52 10.57 -13.63
CA PRO A 77 29.73 10.97 -12.47
C PRO A 77 28.29 11.38 -12.83
N ILE A 78 28.05 11.95 -14.01
CA ILE A 78 26.68 12.24 -14.51
C ILE A 78 25.90 10.93 -14.69
N ASP A 79 26.46 9.96 -15.40
CA ASP A 79 25.84 8.65 -15.61
C ASP A 79 25.57 7.93 -14.28
N MET A 80 26.50 8.05 -13.31
CA MET A 80 26.34 7.48 -11.99
C MET A 80 25.21 8.17 -11.20
N ALA A 81 25.09 9.49 -11.30
CA ALA A 81 23.99 10.24 -10.69
C ALA A 81 22.64 9.79 -11.25
N HIS A 82 22.49 9.71 -12.58
CA HIS A 82 21.28 9.20 -13.24
C HIS A 82 20.95 7.77 -12.82
N LYS A 83 21.96 6.90 -12.76
CA LYS A 83 21.78 5.51 -12.33
C LYS A 83 21.26 5.43 -10.89
N VAL A 84 21.86 6.18 -9.97
CA VAL A 84 21.43 6.22 -8.56
C VAL A 84 20.01 6.81 -8.47
N HIS A 85 19.73 7.87 -9.21
CA HIS A 85 18.41 8.49 -9.27
C HIS A 85 17.33 7.50 -9.73
N GLY A 86 17.57 6.80 -10.85
CA GLY A 86 16.67 5.75 -11.36
C GLY A 86 16.52 4.56 -10.41
N MET A 87 17.60 4.13 -9.74
CA MET A 87 17.55 3.09 -8.72
C MET A 87 16.70 3.49 -7.52
N ASN A 88 16.84 4.73 -7.04
CA ASN A 88 16.04 5.26 -5.94
C ASN A 88 14.56 5.31 -6.30
N ARG A 89 14.23 5.83 -7.49
CA ARG A 89 12.85 5.85 -7.99
C ARG A 89 12.24 4.46 -7.97
N LYS A 90 12.91 3.49 -8.60
CA LYS A 90 12.47 2.09 -8.65
C LYS A 90 12.32 1.48 -7.26
N GLY A 91 13.27 1.72 -6.36
CA GLY A 91 13.24 1.21 -5.00
C GLY A 91 12.03 1.71 -4.21
N ILE A 92 11.73 3.01 -4.28
CA ILE A 92 10.57 3.58 -3.60
C ILE A 92 9.27 3.08 -4.23
N THR A 93 9.18 2.99 -5.56
CA THR A 93 8.01 2.39 -6.25
C THR A 93 7.75 0.97 -5.77
N MET A 94 8.79 0.13 -5.70
CA MET A 94 8.67 -1.25 -5.20
C MET A 94 8.20 -1.31 -3.75
N MET A 95 8.69 -0.41 -2.89
CA MET A 95 8.26 -0.32 -1.49
C MET A 95 6.75 0.01 -1.40
N MET A 96 6.29 0.98 -2.20
CA MET A 96 4.88 1.36 -2.26
C MET A 96 4.00 0.22 -2.79
N ASP A 97 4.44 -0.50 -3.83
CA ASP A 97 3.73 -1.68 -4.36
C ASP A 97 3.59 -2.78 -3.29
N ASN A 98 4.68 -3.07 -2.57
CA ASN A 98 4.69 -4.08 -1.53
C ASN A 98 3.76 -3.71 -0.37
N TYR A 99 3.73 -2.43 0.01
CA TYR A 99 2.83 -1.93 1.03
C TYR A 99 1.36 -2.09 0.61
N VAL A 100 0.98 -1.71 -0.61
CA VAL A 100 -0.39 -1.91 -1.13
C VAL A 100 -0.77 -3.39 -1.15
N LYS A 101 0.13 -4.26 -1.62
CA LYS A 101 -0.10 -5.72 -1.60
C LYS A 101 -0.34 -6.26 -0.19
N ALA A 102 0.43 -5.77 0.80
CA ALA A 102 0.26 -6.16 2.19
C ALA A 102 -1.12 -5.74 2.74
N LEU A 103 -1.57 -4.53 2.42
CA LEU A 103 -2.92 -4.05 2.78
C LEU A 103 -4.01 -4.92 2.17
N GLU A 104 -3.88 -5.27 0.89
CA GLU A 104 -4.85 -6.13 0.20
C GLU A 104 -4.88 -7.54 0.78
N GLN A 105 -3.73 -8.10 1.13
CA GLN A 105 -3.66 -9.39 1.80
C GLN A 105 -4.31 -9.34 3.18
N GLY A 106 -4.04 -8.29 3.96
CA GLY A 106 -4.69 -8.06 5.25
C GLY A 106 -6.22 -7.98 5.11
N SER A 107 -6.71 -7.28 4.10
CA SER A 107 -8.13 -7.19 3.76
C SER A 107 -8.75 -8.54 3.45
N ARG A 108 -8.12 -9.35 2.59
CA ARG A 108 -8.60 -10.71 2.29
C ARG A 108 -8.65 -11.59 3.54
N ASN A 109 -7.62 -11.54 4.39
CA ASN A 109 -7.57 -12.32 5.62
C ASN A 109 -8.69 -11.90 6.58
N PHE A 110 -8.91 -10.59 6.73
CA PHE A 110 -9.99 -10.05 7.56
C PHE A 110 -11.36 -10.51 7.04
N GLN A 111 -11.62 -10.39 5.74
CA GLN A 111 -12.89 -10.83 5.13
C GLN A 111 -13.17 -12.31 5.36
N GLN A 112 -12.15 -13.17 5.29
CA GLN A 112 -12.29 -14.60 5.58
C GLN A 112 -12.63 -14.85 7.06
N ALA A 113 -11.96 -14.15 7.99
CA ALA A 113 -12.25 -14.26 9.42
C ALA A 113 -13.66 -13.73 9.76
N ALA A 114 -14.06 -12.61 9.16
CA ALA A 114 -15.40 -12.04 9.30
C ALA A 114 -16.48 -13.02 8.82
N LYS A 115 -16.27 -13.67 7.67
CA LYS A 115 -17.17 -14.70 7.17
C LYS A 115 -17.29 -15.88 8.14
N ALA A 116 -16.18 -16.40 8.63
CA ALA A 116 -16.20 -17.50 9.59
C ALA A 116 -16.94 -17.14 10.89
N ALA A 117 -16.76 -15.90 11.39
CA ALA A 117 -17.47 -15.40 12.55
C ALA A 117 -18.99 -15.29 12.31
N MET A 118 -19.40 -14.79 11.14
CA MET A 118 -20.82 -14.74 10.76
C MET A 118 -21.44 -16.13 10.60
N ASP A 119 -20.72 -17.08 10.01
CA ASP A 119 -21.18 -18.47 9.87
C ASP A 119 -21.37 -19.12 11.24
N LEU A 120 -20.45 -18.91 12.19
CA LEU A 120 -20.58 -19.40 13.56
C LEU A 120 -21.76 -18.75 14.29
N ALA A 121 -21.92 -17.43 14.16
CA ALA A 121 -23.05 -16.71 14.74
C ALA A 121 -24.39 -17.22 14.20
N GLY A 122 -24.48 -17.50 12.90
CA GLY A 122 -25.64 -18.13 12.28
C GLY A 122 -25.93 -19.53 12.83
N LYS A 123 -24.90 -20.34 13.07
CA LYS A 123 -25.04 -21.67 13.72
C LYS A 123 -25.53 -21.55 15.15
N LEU A 124 -24.99 -20.61 15.94
CA LEU A 124 -25.42 -20.34 17.31
C LEU A 124 -26.89 -19.94 17.37
N ARG A 125 -27.32 -19.05 16.47
CA ARG A 125 -28.72 -18.60 16.38
C ARG A 125 -29.72 -19.74 16.14
N ASN A 126 -29.29 -20.77 15.41
CA ASN A 126 -30.13 -21.91 15.02
C ASN A 126 -29.94 -23.15 15.90
N MET A 127 -29.13 -23.07 16.97
CA MET A 127 -28.86 -24.21 17.84
C MET A 127 -30.06 -24.46 18.77
N GLU A 128 -30.62 -25.67 18.76
CA GLU A 128 -31.63 -26.06 19.75
C GLU A 128 -30.94 -26.36 21.09
N PRO A 129 -31.55 -25.95 22.23
CA PRO A 129 -30.98 -26.26 23.53
C PRO A 129 -30.97 -27.77 23.72
N THR A 130 -29.78 -28.36 23.92
CA THR A 130 -29.64 -29.77 24.26
C THR A 130 -30.14 -29.97 25.68
N GLY A 131 -31.45 -30.17 25.83
CA GLY A 131 -32.06 -30.56 27.09
C GLY A 131 -31.57 -31.95 27.48
N LYS A 132 -30.67 -32.03 28.47
CA LYS A 132 -30.57 -33.24 29.31
C LYS A 132 -31.58 -33.07 30.43
N LYS A 133 -32.61 -33.93 30.40
CA LYS A 133 -33.52 -34.20 31.51
C LYS A 133 -32.77 -34.87 32.67
#